data_AF-A0A3D3E590-F1
#
_entry.id   AF-A0A3D3E590-F1
#
_cell.length_a   1.000
_cell.length_b   1.000
_cell.length_c   1.000
_cell.angle_alpha   90.00
_cell.angle_beta   90.00
_cell.angle_gamma   90.00
#
_symmetry.space_group_name_H-M   'P 1'
#
loop_
_entity.id
_entity.type
_entity.pdbx_description
1 polymer ?
#
loop_
_entity_poly.entity_id
_entity_poly.type
_entity_poly.pdbx_seq_one_letter_code
_entity_poly.pdbx_strand_id
1 'polypeptide(L)' 'LGCCRPLDLGTAKTSALGYINQGGTLDSDGMLFANKCTWAHGALRLAQQLGKADDTWLTADELQAVIGQGDPYEIIKRPF' A
#
# COMPACT_ATOMS: atom_id res chain seq x y z
N LEU A 1 13.35 2.25 -10.24
CA LEU A 1 12.63 1.48 -11.27
C LEU A 1 13.53 0.64 -12.20
N GLY A 2 14.87 0.61 -12.06
CA GLY A 2 15.72 -0.35 -12.81
C GLY A 2 15.37 -0.48 -14.29
N CYS A 3 15.07 -1.70 -14.73
CA CYS A 3 14.64 -2.01 -16.11
C CYS A 3 13.28 -1.40 -16.51
N CYS A 4 12.43 -1.00 -15.57
CA CYS A 4 11.16 -0.33 -15.83
C CYS A 4 11.29 1.19 -16.02
N ARG A 5 12.50 1.75 -15.97
CA ARG A 5 12.70 3.19 -16.21
C ARG A 5 12.18 3.71 -17.56
N PRO A 6 12.19 2.95 -18.66
CA PRO A 6 11.54 3.38 -19.90
C PRO A 6 10.01 3.52 -19.80
N LEU A 7 9.37 2.87 -18.81
CA LEU A 7 7.94 2.98 -18.52
C LEU A 7 7.62 4.07 -17.49
N ASP A 8 8.65 4.67 -16.88
CA ASP A 8 8.49 5.70 -15.86
C ASP A 8 8.14 7.04 -16.52
N LEU A 9 6.86 7.42 -16.41
CA LEU A 9 6.34 8.71 -16.88
C LEU A 9 6.58 9.86 -15.88
N GLY A 10 7.46 9.67 -14.90
CA GLY A 10 7.79 10.62 -13.84
C GLY A 10 6.94 10.43 -12.57
N THR A 11 7.34 11.07 -11.48
CA THR A 11 6.75 10.91 -10.13
C THR A 11 5.29 11.33 -10.03
N ALA A 12 4.82 12.18 -10.95
CA ALA A 12 3.41 12.56 -11.04
C ALA A 12 2.52 11.48 -11.69
N LYS A 13 3.10 10.58 -12.49
CA LYS A 13 2.38 9.58 -13.29
C LYS A 13 2.73 8.14 -12.95
N THR A 14 3.81 7.93 -12.20
CA THR A 14 4.28 6.60 -11.83
C THR A 14 4.55 6.57 -10.34
N SER A 15 3.90 5.63 -9.67
CA SER A 15 4.18 5.27 -8.28
C SER A 15 4.67 3.83 -8.23
N ALA A 16 5.76 3.59 -7.49
CA ALA A 16 6.30 2.26 -7.29
C ALA A 16 6.05 1.84 -5.84
N LEU A 17 5.37 0.72 -5.66
CA LEU A 17 5.23 0.04 -4.38
C LEU A 17 6.12 -1.21 -4.44
N GLY A 18 6.95 -1.39 -3.44
CA GLY A 18 7.81 -2.57 -3.35
C GLY A 18 8.49 -2.67 -1.99
N TYR A 19 9.47 -3.57 -1.93
CA TYR A 19 10.23 -3.83 -0.73
C TYR A 19 10.92 -2.56 -0.18
N ILE A 20 10.67 -2.25 1.08
CA ILE A 20 11.26 -1.12 1.83
C ILE A 20 12.08 -1.59 3.03
N ASN A 21 12.55 -2.83 3.00
CA ASN A 21 13.36 -3.44 4.06
C ASN A 21 12.64 -3.57 5.41
N GLN A 22 11.34 -3.85 5.35
CA GLN A 22 10.52 -4.19 6.52
C GLN A 22 10.15 -5.67 6.47
N GLY A 23 10.26 -6.37 7.60
CA GLY A 23 10.02 -7.80 7.64
C GLY A 23 10.12 -8.41 9.04
N GLY A 24 10.01 -9.73 9.08
CA GLY A 24 9.97 -10.56 10.29
C GLY A 24 9.55 -11.99 9.94
N THR A 25 9.03 -12.74 10.91
CA THR A 25 8.38 -14.02 10.62
C THR A 25 6.89 -13.75 10.38
N LEU A 26 6.57 -13.39 9.13
CA LEU A 26 5.21 -13.05 8.69
C LEU A 26 4.82 -13.94 7.52
N ASP A 27 3.51 -14.13 7.32
CA ASP A 27 2.99 -14.71 6.09
C ASP A 27 3.06 -13.72 4.92
N SER A 28 2.57 -14.12 3.75
CA SER A 28 2.62 -13.29 2.54
C SER A 28 1.85 -11.97 2.71
N ASP A 29 0.67 -12.01 3.33
CA ASP A 29 -0.15 -10.81 3.53
C ASP A 29 0.52 -9.85 4.52
N GLY A 30 1.04 -10.37 5.63
CA GLY A 30 1.83 -9.60 6.60
C GLY A 30 3.11 -9.00 5.98
N MET A 31 3.81 -9.73 5.11
CA MET A 31 4.97 -9.20 4.39
C MET A 31 4.61 -8.06 3.44
N LEU A 32 3.49 -8.17 2.72
CA LEU A 32 3.00 -7.09 1.85
C LEU A 32 2.59 -5.87 2.67
N PHE A 33 1.94 -6.07 3.81
CA PHE A 33 1.55 -4.98 4.70
C PHE A 33 2.76 -4.27 5.30
N ALA A 34 3.74 -5.02 5.83
CA ALA A 34 4.97 -4.45 6.36
C ALA A 34 5.72 -3.61 5.33
N ASN A 35 5.68 -4.01 4.05
CA ASN A 35 6.31 -3.27 2.96
C ASN A 35 5.40 -2.23 2.31
N LYS A 36 4.20 -1.95 2.84
CA LYS A 36 3.24 -0.98 2.30
C LYS A 36 2.83 -1.26 0.84
N CYS A 37 2.65 -2.54 0.53
CA CYS A 37 2.45 -3.06 -0.82
C CYS A 37 1.18 -3.92 -0.96
N THR A 38 0.24 -3.84 -0.02
CA THR A 38 -1.06 -4.52 -0.15
C THR A 38 -1.95 -3.82 -1.18
N TRP A 39 -3.06 -4.47 -1.53
CA TRP A 39 -4.11 -3.90 -2.39
C TRP A 39 -4.57 -2.51 -1.89
N ALA A 40 -4.71 -2.33 -0.57
CA ALA A 40 -5.20 -1.09 0.03
C ALA A 40 -4.16 0.05 -0.06
N HIS A 41 -2.88 -0.25 0.13
CA HIS A 41 -1.80 0.72 -0.13
C HIS A 41 -1.78 1.16 -1.60
N GLY A 42 -2.03 0.22 -2.53
CA GLY A 42 -2.20 0.50 -3.95
C GLY A 42 -3.39 1.41 -4.24
N ALA A 43 -4.55 1.12 -3.65
CA ALA A 43 -5.76 1.92 -3.79
C ALA A 43 -5.56 3.35 -3.27
N LEU A 44 -5.02 3.51 -2.05
CA LEU A 44 -4.72 4.83 -1.47
C LEU A 44 -3.78 5.61 -2.38
N ARG A 45 -2.67 4.98 -2.82
CA ARG A 45 -1.68 5.65 -3.66
C ARG A 45 -2.26 6.08 -5.01
N LEU A 46 -3.13 5.26 -5.58
CA LEU A 46 -3.83 5.59 -6.82
C LEU A 46 -4.83 6.75 -6.62
N ALA A 47 -5.55 6.80 -5.50
CA ALA A 47 -6.49 7.89 -5.21
C ALA A 47 -5.74 9.23 -5.14
N GLN A 48 -4.63 9.27 -4.41
CA GLN A 48 -3.75 10.43 -4.29
C GLN A 48 -3.19 10.87 -5.65
N GLN A 49 -2.77 9.91 -6.48
CA GLN A 49 -2.24 10.21 -7.81
C GLN A 49 -3.32 10.76 -8.77
N LEU A 50 -4.58 10.37 -8.58
CA LEU A 50 -5.72 10.92 -9.31
C LEU A 50 -6.27 12.23 -8.70
N GLY A 51 -5.69 12.72 -7.60
CA GLY A 51 -6.18 13.91 -6.89
C GLY A 51 -7.54 13.71 -6.22
N LYS A 52 -7.88 12.45 -5.87
CA LYS A 52 -9.09 12.11 -5.13
C LYS A 52 -8.82 12.09 -3.63
N ALA A 53 -9.90 12.07 -2.83
CA ALA A 53 -9.80 11.93 -1.38
C ALA A 53 -9.27 10.54 -0.99
N ASP A 54 -8.55 10.45 0.13
CA ASP A 54 -7.91 9.21 0.59
C ASP A 54 -8.94 8.10 0.94
N ASP A 55 -10.16 8.48 1.31
CA ASP A 55 -11.30 7.60 1.63
C ASP A 55 -12.17 7.24 0.42
N THR A 56 -11.75 7.58 -0.80
CA THR A 56 -12.53 7.31 -2.02
C THR A 56 -12.88 5.82 -2.19
N TRP A 57 -11.97 4.94 -1.80
CA TRP A 57 -12.09 3.48 -2.01
C TRP A 57 -11.86 2.64 -0.76
N LEU A 58 -11.53 3.28 0.36
CA LEU A 58 -11.25 2.61 1.62
C LEU A 58 -12.29 3.04 2.64
N THR A 59 -12.72 2.11 3.49
CA THR A 59 -13.47 2.47 4.68
C THR A 59 -12.58 3.27 5.65
N ALA A 60 -13.19 3.91 6.64
CA ALA A 60 -12.43 4.65 7.65
C ALA A 60 -11.41 3.74 8.36
N ASP A 61 -11.79 2.52 8.73
CA ASP A 61 -10.93 1.58 9.44
C ASP A 61 -9.79 1.06 8.54
N GLU A 62 -10.07 0.76 7.28
CA GLU A 62 -9.06 0.39 6.28
C GLU A 62 -8.06 1.52 6.04
N LEU A 63 -8.53 2.77 5.94
CA LEU A 63 -7.66 3.93 5.77
C LEU A 63 -6.75 4.11 7.00
N GLN A 64 -7.31 4.02 8.21
CA GLN A 64 -6.54 4.09 9.46
C GLN A 64 -5.47 2.99 9.51
N ALA A 65 -5.80 1.76 9.10
CA ALA A 65 -4.86 0.67 9.01
C ALA A 65 -3.71 0.98 8.03
N VAL A 66 -4.02 1.46 6.82
CA VAL A 66 -3.02 1.79 5.79
C VAL A 66 -2.07 2.92 6.21
N ILE A 67 -2.55 3.92 6.94
CA ILE A 67 -1.70 5.02 7.46
C ILE A 67 -0.93 4.64 8.73
N GLY A 68 -1.13 3.42 9.25
CA GLY A 68 -0.45 2.90 10.44
C GLY A 68 -1.02 3.38 11.77
N GLN A 69 -2.28 3.84 11.78
CA GLN A 69 -2.99 4.34 12.96
C GLN A 69 -4.13 3.42 13.42
N GLY A 70 -4.48 2.41 12.62
CA GLY A 70 -5.56 1.46 12.87
C GLY A 70 -5.10 0.01 12.97
N ASP A 71 -6.07 -0.91 13.01
CA ASP A 71 -5.81 -2.35 13.06
C ASP A 71 -5.35 -2.87 11.68
N PRO A 72 -4.10 -3.37 11.52
CA PRO A 72 -3.65 -3.95 10.26
C PRO A 72 -4.55 -5.08 9.74
N TYR A 73 -5.28 -5.76 10.63
CA TYR A 73 -6.14 -6.89 10.27
C TYR A 73 -7.45 -6.51 9.58
N GLU A 74 -7.72 -5.22 9.41
CA GLU A 74 -8.75 -4.74 8.48
C GLU A 74 -8.30 -4.92 7.01
N ILE A 75 -6.99 -5.03 6.77
CA ILE A 75 -6.41 -5.18 5.41
C ILE A 75 -5.91 -6.60 5.15
N ILE A 76 -5.34 -7.24 6.17
CA ILE A 76 -4.73 -8.58 6.08
C ILE A 76 -5.41 -9.57 7.01
N LYS A 77 -5.28 -10.86 6.71
CA LYS A 77 -5.88 -11.91 7.54
C LYS A 77 -5.23 -11.95 8.93
N ARG A 78 -6.04 -12.24 9.95
CA ARG A 78 -5.52 -12.52 11.29
C ARG A 78 -4.74 -13.84 11.27
N PRO A 79 -3.54 -13.89 11.87
CA PRO A 79 -2.81 -15.12 12.06
C PRO A 79 -3.48 -15.92 13.18
N PHE A 80 -4.31 -16.89 12.80
CA PHE A 80 -4.98 -17.89 13.65
C PHE A 80 -5.88 -17.34 14.78
#